data_AF-A0A3D0ZB81-F1
#
_entry.id   AF-A0A3D0ZB81-F1
#
_cell.length_a   1.000
_cell.length_b   1.000
_cell.length_c   1.000
_cell.angle_alpha   90.00
_cell.angle_beta   90.00
_cell.angle_gamma   90.00
#
_symmetry.space_group_name_H-M   'P 1'
#
loop_
_entity.id
_entity.type
_entity.pdbx_description
1 polymer ?
#
loop_
_entity_poly.entity_id
_entity_poly.type
_entity_poly.pdbx_seq_one_letter_code
_entity_poly.pdbx_strand_id
1 'polypeptide(L)'
;MLLYIKTTEEPCQTFGKTPGVWRGGFIFPRYTEDGYLIIMPHDDPRRLVDVMLETGYNEEFCIAANFDPAFIARLMEAGFLVMSAGGWGQENQRLFVLLPKLHLTRSALFFDNLRIKKSIRRYLENYRLKVDADFDFILDRCVQIHGDEWLTPPLIDAIRQIRRLSGNASQTTAAGAAFRVQPVSFALYR
;
A
#
# COMPACT_ATOMS: atom_id res chain seq x y z
N MET A 1 -7.14 12.41 -20.05
CA MET A 1 -5.95 11.53 -20.03
C MET A 1 -6.45 10.10 -20.07
N LEU A 2 -6.47 9.47 -21.25
CA LEU A 2 -6.77 8.03 -21.37
C LEU A 2 -5.52 7.27 -20.92
N LEU A 3 -5.65 6.40 -19.92
CA LEU A 3 -4.59 5.48 -19.55
C LEU A 3 -4.57 4.37 -20.62
N TYR A 4 -3.66 4.47 -21.59
CA TYR A 4 -3.49 3.43 -22.60
C TYR A 4 -2.60 2.32 -22.01
N ILE A 5 -3.19 1.16 -21.73
CA ILE A 5 -2.46 0.00 -21.19
C ILE A 5 -2.04 -0.84 -22.39
N LYS A 6 -0.76 -0.77 -22.77
CA LYS A 6 -0.17 -1.71 -23.73
C LYS A 6 0.37 -2.90 -22.95
N THR A 7 -0.26 -4.06 -23.09
CA THR A 7 0.33 -5.32 -22.64
C THR A 7 1.43 -5.69 -23.61
N THR A 8 2.67 -5.30 -23.34
CA THR A 8 3.80 -5.80 -24.11
C THR A 8 4.13 -7.20 -23.60
N GLU A 9 3.78 -8.22 -24.39
CA GLU A 9 4.39 -9.56 -24.27
C GLU A 9 5.88 -9.53 -24.67
N GLU A 10 6.32 -8.43 -25.29
CA GLU A 10 7.74 -8.21 -25.58
C GLU A 10 8.48 -7.68 -24.35
N PRO A 11 9.67 -8.23 -24.04
CA PRO A 11 10.51 -7.69 -22.98
C PRO A 11 10.81 -6.22 -23.30
N CYS A 12 10.49 -5.34 -22.34
CA CYS A 12 10.87 -3.93 -22.39
C CYS A 12 12.39 -3.85 -22.65
N GLN A 13 12.78 -3.52 -23.88
CA GLN A 13 14.18 -3.52 -24.32
C GLN A 13 14.98 -2.34 -23.76
N THR A 14 14.38 -1.50 -22.92
CA THR A 14 15.05 -0.38 -22.28
C THR A 14 15.25 -0.63 -20.80
N PHE A 15 16.00 -1.67 -20.42
CA PHE A 15 16.86 -1.69 -19.23
C PHE A 15 17.80 -2.90 -19.36
N GLY A 16 19.08 -2.64 -19.57
CA GLY A 16 20.08 -3.65 -19.94
C GLY A 16 20.47 -4.64 -18.85
N LYS A 17 19.56 -5.55 -18.46
CA LYS A 17 19.88 -6.76 -17.68
C LYS A 17 19.09 -7.96 -18.19
N THR A 18 19.81 -9.05 -18.39
CA THR A 18 19.38 -10.33 -18.96
C THR A 18 18.16 -10.92 -18.22
N PRO A 19 17.16 -11.49 -18.91
CA PRO A 19 16.03 -12.12 -18.24
C PRO A 19 16.48 -13.41 -17.52
N GLY A 20 16.33 -13.42 -16.19
CA GLY A 20 16.41 -14.64 -15.39
C GLY A 20 15.27 -15.60 -15.75
N VAL A 21 15.54 -16.90 -15.73
CA VAL A 21 14.55 -17.95 -16.02
C VAL A 21 13.66 -18.17 -14.80
N TRP A 22 12.39 -17.78 -14.90
CA TRP A 22 11.41 -17.90 -13.82
C TRP A 22 10.74 -19.28 -13.81
N ARG A 23 10.93 -20.06 -12.74
CA ARG A 23 10.19 -21.32 -12.52
C ARG A 23 9.02 -21.08 -11.56
N GLY A 24 7.80 -21.35 -12.04
CA GLY A 24 6.53 -21.26 -11.30
C GLY A 24 5.71 -20.05 -11.73
N GLY A 25 4.44 -20.25 -12.14
CA GLY A 25 3.42 -19.25 -12.49
C GLY A 25 3.92 -17.91 -13.05
N PHE A 26 3.82 -17.69 -14.37
CA PHE A 26 4.28 -16.46 -15.01
C PHE A 26 3.56 -15.22 -14.46
N ILE A 27 4.26 -14.40 -13.68
CA ILE A 27 3.91 -12.97 -13.56
C ILE A 27 4.71 -12.27 -14.65
N PHE A 28 4.00 -11.79 -15.67
CA PHE A 28 4.58 -10.86 -16.62
C PHE A 28 4.40 -9.45 -16.04
N PRO A 29 5.48 -8.78 -15.57
CA PRO A 29 5.36 -7.41 -15.09
C PRO A 29 4.89 -6.55 -16.26
N ARG A 30 3.90 -5.71 -15.98
CA ARG A 30 3.32 -4.78 -16.96
C ARG A 30 3.78 -3.39 -16.60
N TYR A 31 4.16 -2.61 -17.59
CA TYR A 31 4.60 -1.25 -17.39
C TYR A 31 3.73 -0.29 -18.21
N THR A 32 3.58 0.94 -17.72
CA THR A 32 3.13 2.04 -18.58
C THR A 32 4.22 2.40 -19.58
N GLU A 33 3.89 3.24 -20.57
CA GLU A 33 4.88 3.79 -21.51
C GLU A 33 5.98 4.58 -20.79
N ASP A 34 5.63 5.25 -19.69
CA ASP A 34 6.57 5.99 -18.83
C ASP A 34 7.35 5.09 -17.85
N GLY A 35 7.18 3.77 -17.91
CA GLY A 35 7.94 2.82 -17.11
C GLY A 35 7.40 2.52 -15.70
N TYR A 36 6.18 2.95 -15.36
CA TYR A 36 5.57 2.61 -14.07
C TYR A 36 5.01 1.19 -14.06
N LEU A 37 5.35 0.39 -13.04
CA LEU A 37 4.82 -0.96 -12.89
C LEU A 37 3.31 -0.92 -12.60
N ILE A 38 2.53 -1.64 -13.39
CA ILE A 38 1.08 -1.79 -13.23
C ILE A 38 0.80 -3.05 -12.43
N ILE A 39 0.13 -2.88 -11.29
CA ILE A 39 -0.30 -3.96 -10.40
C ILE A 39 -1.78 -4.23 -10.59
N MET A 40 -2.12 -5.48 -10.84
CA MET A 40 -3.47 -5.98 -11.04
C MET A 40 -3.95 -6.76 -9.80
N PRO A 41 -5.27 -6.86 -9.56
CA PRO A 41 -5.81 -7.54 -8.38
C PRO A 41 -5.39 -9.00 -8.23
N HIS A 42 -5.14 -9.70 -9.34
CA HIS A 42 -4.77 -11.11 -9.38
C HIS A 42 -3.26 -11.35 -9.27
N ASP A 43 -2.44 -10.30 -9.23
CA ASP A 43 -1.01 -10.45 -9.00
C ASP A 43 -0.74 -10.88 -7.56
N ASP A 44 0.39 -11.56 -7.36
CA ASP A 44 0.98 -11.78 -6.04
C ASP A 44 1.91 -10.60 -5.69
N PRO A 45 1.53 -9.73 -4.73
CA PRO A 45 2.33 -8.58 -4.38
C PRO A 45 3.72 -8.93 -3.84
N ARG A 46 3.90 -10.08 -3.18
CA ARG A 46 5.21 -10.47 -2.65
C ARG A 46 6.17 -10.80 -3.78
N ARG A 47 5.68 -11.52 -4.78
CA ARG A 47 6.48 -11.81 -5.98
C ARG A 47 6.78 -10.56 -6.80
N LEU A 48 5.88 -9.58 -6.82
CA LEU A 48 6.16 -8.30 -7.46
C LEU A 48 7.30 -7.54 -6.76
N VAL A 49 7.40 -7.61 -5.43
CA VAL A 49 8.56 -7.07 -4.69
C VAL A 49 9.86 -7.72 -5.17
N ASP A 50 9.89 -9.04 -5.29
CA ASP A 50 11.08 -9.76 -5.80
C ASP A 50 11.45 -9.28 -7.21
N VAL A 51 10.47 -9.18 -8.12
CA VAL A 51 10.68 -8.66 -9.48
C VAL A 51 11.24 -7.24 -9.44
N MET A 52 10.67 -6.34 -8.64
CA MET A 52 11.13 -4.96 -8.53
C MET A 52 12.59 -4.87 -8.07
N LEU A 53 12.99 -5.70 -7.11
CA LEU A 53 14.37 -5.78 -6.63
C LEU A 53 15.32 -6.30 -7.71
N GLU A 54 14.94 -7.37 -8.39
CA GLU A 54 15.77 -8.01 -9.43
C GLU A 54 15.95 -7.14 -10.68
N THR A 55 14.88 -6.45 -11.10
CA THR A 55 14.93 -5.53 -12.25
C THR A 55 15.56 -4.19 -11.91
N GLY A 56 15.76 -3.89 -10.62
CA GLY A 56 16.24 -2.57 -10.18
C GLY A 56 15.22 -1.47 -10.46
N TYR A 57 13.93 -1.75 -10.23
CA TYR A 57 12.87 -0.77 -10.40
C TYR A 57 13.15 0.47 -9.53
N ASN A 58 13.26 1.63 -10.17
CA ASN A 58 13.76 2.85 -9.53
C ASN A 58 12.69 3.94 -9.37
N GLU A 59 11.45 3.65 -9.76
CA GLU A 59 10.35 4.59 -9.53
C GLU A 59 9.83 4.50 -8.11
N GLU A 60 9.27 5.61 -7.65
CA GLU A 60 8.75 5.74 -6.30
C GLU A 60 7.39 5.02 -6.11
N PHE A 61 6.58 4.95 -7.16
CA PHE A 61 5.21 4.42 -7.11
C PHE A 61 4.95 3.41 -8.21
N CYS A 62 4.16 2.39 -7.91
CA CYS A 62 3.46 1.58 -8.90
C CYS A 62 2.07 2.18 -9.18
N ILE A 63 1.39 1.67 -10.20
CA ILE A 63 0.05 2.08 -10.59
C ILE A 63 -0.92 0.90 -10.44
N ALA A 64 -2.06 1.14 -9.81
CA ALA A 64 -3.18 0.22 -9.81
C ALA A 64 -4.52 0.97 -9.95
N ALA A 65 -5.48 0.40 -10.67
CA ALA A 65 -6.80 1.00 -10.91
C ALA A 65 -7.93 0.29 -10.13
N ASN A 66 -7.59 -0.41 -9.04
CA ASN A 66 -8.53 -1.20 -8.27
C ASN A 66 -8.41 -0.87 -6.77
N PHE A 67 -9.55 -0.58 -6.13
CA PHE A 67 -9.67 -0.24 -4.72
C PHE A 67 -10.34 -1.34 -3.89
N ASP A 68 -10.31 -2.58 -4.37
CA ASP A 68 -10.79 -3.74 -3.62
C ASP A 68 -10.04 -3.84 -2.27
N PRO A 69 -10.75 -3.92 -1.14
CA PRO A 69 -10.15 -3.97 0.19
C PRO A 69 -9.16 -5.13 0.37
N ALA A 70 -9.47 -6.31 -0.19
CA ALA A 70 -8.62 -7.48 -0.04
C ALA A 70 -7.33 -7.33 -0.86
N PHE A 71 -7.41 -6.76 -2.06
CA PHE A 71 -6.24 -6.41 -2.87
C PHE A 71 -5.33 -5.40 -2.16
N ILE A 72 -5.89 -4.31 -1.64
CA ILE A 72 -5.14 -3.31 -0.87
C ILE A 72 -4.50 -3.93 0.38
N ALA A 73 -5.21 -4.78 1.11
CA ALA A 73 -4.66 -5.47 2.27
C ALA A 73 -3.46 -6.37 1.91
N ARG A 74 -3.52 -7.10 0.78
CA ARG A 74 -2.39 -7.91 0.28
C ARG A 74 -1.18 -7.05 -0.11
N LEU A 75 -1.41 -5.87 -0.71
CA LEU A 75 -0.35 -4.92 -1.00
C LEU A 75 0.33 -4.44 0.30
N MET A 76 -0.47 -4.02 1.30
CA MET A 76 0.04 -3.58 2.59
C MET A 76 0.82 -4.68 3.32
N GLU A 77 0.35 -5.93 3.25
CA GLU A 77 1.02 -7.10 3.83
C GLU A 77 2.37 -7.38 3.17
N ALA A 78 2.46 -7.23 1.84
CA ALA A 78 3.74 -7.32 1.12
C ALA A 78 4.65 -6.10 1.35
N GLY A 79 4.22 -5.13 2.15
CA GLY A 79 4.99 -3.98 2.57
C GLY A 79 4.69 -2.70 1.80
N PHE A 80 3.85 -2.70 0.76
CA PHE A 80 3.53 -1.46 0.05
C PHE A 80 2.83 -0.45 0.97
N LEU A 81 3.26 0.80 0.93
CA LEU A 81 2.48 1.92 1.46
C LEU A 81 1.49 2.32 0.38
N VAL A 82 0.19 2.31 0.69
CA VAL A 82 -0.83 2.65 -0.29
C VAL A 82 -1.21 4.12 -0.19
N MET A 83 -1.16 4.80 -1.32
CA MET A 83 -1.68 6.15 -1.51
C MET A 83 -2.63 6.13 -2.71
N SER A 84 -3.31 7.23 -2.97
CA SER A 84 -4.13 7.37 -4.16
C SER A 84 -4.12 8.81 -4.64
N ALA A 85 -4.28 9.00 -5.93
CA ALA A 85 -4.45 10.32 -6.54
C ALA A 85 -5.65 10.26 -7.50
N GLY A 86 -6.26 11.40 -7.77
CA GLY A 86 -7.36 11.45 -8.74
C GLY A 86 -8.29 12.63 -8.55
N GLY A 87 -9.55 12.39 -8.89
CA GLY A 87 -10.56 13.46 -8.99
C GLY A 87 -10.58 14.12 -10.36
N TRP A 88 -9.84 13.58 -11.33
CA TRP A 88 -9.83 14.07 -12.71
C TRP A 88 -11.03 13.55 -13.48
N GLY A 89 -11.62 14.39 -14.32
CA GLY A 89 -12.80 14.04 -15.11
C GLY A 89 -14.04 14.82 -14.68
N GLN A 90 -15.18 14.46 -15.26
CA GLN A 90 -16.47 15.07 -14.91
C GLN A 90 -16.95 14.54 -13.55
N GLU A 91 -17.86 15.25 -12.88
CA GLU A 91 -18.32 14.94 -11.53
C GLU A 91 -18.79 13.47 -11.35
N ASN A 92 -19.49 12.93 -12.35
CA ASN A 92 -19.99 11.54 -12.34
C ASN A 92 -19.01 10.51 -12.92
N GLN A 93 -17.80 10.93 -13.32
CA GLN A 93 -16.79 10.10 -13.99
C GLN A 93 -15.38 10.46 -13.51
N ARG A 94 -15.23 10.70 -12.20
CA ARG A 94 -13.92 10.97 -11.60
C ARG A 94 -13.06 9.71 -11.66
N LEU A 95 -11.88 9.85 -12.26
CA LEU A 95 -10.85 8.84 -12.26
C LEU A 95 -10.02 8.96 -10.99
N PHE A 96 -9.84 7.82 -10.32
CA PHE A 96 -8.92 7.66 -9.19
C PHE A 96 -7.95 6.52 -9.50
N VAL A 97 -6.71 6.69 -9.05
CA VAL A 97 -5.62 5.74 -9.24
C VAL A 97 -5.01 5.45 -7.88
N LEU A 98 -4.82 4.17 -7.59
CA LEU A 98 -4.06 3.71 -6.44
C LEU A 98 -2.57 3.77 -6.79
N LEU A 99 -1.77 4.26 -5.85
CA LEU A 99 -0.33 4.44 -5.96
C LEU A 99 0.39 3.62 -4.87
N PRO A 100 0.56 2.30 -5.06
CA PRO A 100 1.34 1.49 -4.14
C PRO A 100 2.82 1.90 -4.19
N LYS A 101 3.38 2.26 -3.05
CA LYS A 101 4.76 2.71 -2.90
C LYS A 101 5.58 1.68 -2.14
N LEU A 102 6.73 1.30 -2.70
CA LEU A 102 7.68 0.40 -2.04
C LEU A 102 9.00 1.11 -1.79
N HIS A 103 9.24 1.48 -0.53
CA HIS A 103 10.54 1.98 -0.12
C HIS A 103 11.51 0.83 0.12
N LEU A 104 12.67 0.86 -0.56
CA LEU A 104 13.81 -0.01 -0.26
C LEU A 104 14.47 0.35 1.07
N THR A 105 14.41 1.63 1.45
CA THR A 105 14.86 2.14 2.74
C THR A 105 13.69 2.78 3.48
N ARG A 106 13.34 2.26 4.66
CA ARG A 106 12.16 2.70 5.42
C ARG A 106 12.54 3.50 6.66
N SER A 107 11.78 4.56 6.89
CA SER A 107 11.71 5.20 8.19
C SER A 107 10.89 4.34 9.14
N ALA A 108 11.53 3.79 10.17
CA ALA A 108 10.88 3.01 11.22
C ALA A 108 11.07 3.69 12.57
N LEU A 109 10.03 3.64 13.41
CA LEU A 109 10.09 4.13 14.79
C LEU A 109 10.24 2.96 15.75
N PHE A 110 11.37 2.90 16.46
CA PHE A 110 11.62 1.92 17.51
C PHE A 110 11.19 2.49 18.87
N PHE A 111 10.15 1.90 19.47
CA PHE A 111 9.56 2.42 20.71
C PHE A 111 10.52 2.35 21.91
N ASP A 112 11.39 1.33 21.99
CA ASP A 112 12.35 1.15 23.10
C ASP A 112 13.30 2.34 23.26
N ASN A 113 13.55 3.07 22.15
CA ASN A 113 14.44 4.23 22.10
C ASN A 113 13.68 5.55 21.79
N LEU A 114 12.36 5.58 22.02
CA LEU A 114 11.55 6.76 21.73
C LEU A 114 11.94 7.94 22.64
N ARG A 115 12.62 8.93 22.08
CA ARG A 115 13.04 10.13 22.81
C ARG A 115 11.89 11.12 22.98
N ILE A 116 11.27 11.12 24.16
CA ILE A 116 10.25 12.11 24.55
C ILE A 116 10.89 13.28 25.31
N LYS A 117 10.85 14.48 24.72
CA LYS A 117 11.36 15.72 25.35
C LYS A 117 10.65 15.99 26.68
N LYS A 118 11.39 16.48 27.69
CA LYS A 118 10.84 16.83 29.02
C LYS A 118 9.67 17.82 28.94
N SER A 119 9.73 18.78 28.02
CA SER A 119 8.64 19.72 27.77
C SER A 119 7.35 19.03 27.34
N ILE A 120 7.44 18.00 26.49
CA ILE A 120 6.28 17.23 26.02
C ILE A 120 5.70 16.36 27.13
N ARG A 121 6.55 15.73 27.97
CA ARG A 121 6.08 14.86 29.06
C ARG A 121 5.08 15.53 30.01
N ARG A 122 5.24 16.84 30.26
CA ARG A 122 4.31 17.61 31.09
C ARG A 122 2.91 17.70 30.49
N TYR A 123 2.80 17.76 29.15
CA TYR A 123 1.48 17.81 28.51
C TYR A 123 0.77 16.46 28.52
N LEU A 124 1.52 15.35 28.51
CA LEU A 124 0.96 14.00 28.37
C LEU A 124 -0.01 13.61 29.49
N GLU A 125 0.11 14.19 30.69
CA GLU A 125 -0.80 13.91 31.82
C GLU A 125 -2.25 14.31 31.53
N ASN A 126 -2.47 15.22 30.57
CA ASN A 126 -3.79 15.70 30.18
C ASN A 126 -4.45 14.85 29.08
N TYR A 127 -3.75 13.83 28.57
CA TYR A 127 -4.22 13.03 27.45
C TYR A 127 -4.30 11.55 27.83
N ARG A 128 -5.27 10.85 27.23
CA ARG A 128 -5.40 9.41 27.33
C ARG A 128 -5.30 8.80 25.93
N LEU A 129 -4.31 7.92 25.74
CA LEU A 129 -4.23 7.11 24.53
C LEU A 129 -5.32 6.04 24.59
N LYS A 130 -6.12 5.95 23.52
CA LYS A 130 -7.04 4.84 23.29
C LYS A 130 -6.74 4.24 21.93
N VAL A 131 -6.60 2.92 21.90
CA VAL A 131 -6.44 2.17 20.65
C VAL A 131 -7.82 1.90 20.08
N ASP A 132 -7.98 2.07 18.77
CA ASP A 132 -9.21 1.74 18.03
C ASP A 132 -10.49 2.44 18.55
N ALA A 133 -10.37 3.59 19.20
CA ALA A 133 -11.52 4.25 19.83
C ALA A 133 -12.52 4.82 18.83
N ASP A 134 -12.03 5.47 17.77
CA ASP A 134 -12.85 6.09 16.74
C ASP A 134 -12.05 6.23 15.44
N PHE A 135 -12.04 5.14 14.67
CA PHE A 135 -11.25 5.05 13.45
C PHE A 135 -11.75 6.00 12.36
N ASP A 136 -13.07 6.14 12.23
CA ASP A 136 -13.69 7.00 11.24
C ASP A 136 -13.37 8.47 11.53
N PHE A 137 -13.47 8.90 12.80
CA PHE A 137 -13.06 10.24 13.21
C PHE A 137 -11.59 10.53 12.89
N ILE A 138 -10.69 9.57 13.14
CA ILE A 138 -9.26 9.75 12.85
C ILE A 138 -9.03 9.96 11.34
N LEU A 139 -9.65 9.12 10.50
CA LEU A 139 -9.53 9.26 9.04
C LEU A 139 -10.09 10.59 8.55
N ASP A 140 -11.27 10.99 9.01
CA ASP A 140 -11.89 12.26 8.62
C ASP A 140 -11.01 13.46 9.03
N ARG A 141 -10.38 13.39 10.21
CA ARG A 141 -9.42 14.42 10.67
C ARG A 141 -8.14 14.43 9.86
N CYS A 142 -7.63 13.29 9.41
CA CYS A 142 -6.47 13.24 8.51
C CYS A 142 -6.78 13.98 7.20
N VAL A 143 -7.93 13.72 6.58
CA VAL A 143 -8.37 14.42 5.35
C VAL A 143 -8.57 15.90 5.60
N GLN A 144 -9.22 16.27 6.71
CA GLN A 144 -9.46 17.68 7.04
C GLN A 144 -8.17 18.50 7.21
N ILE A 145 -7.11 17.90 7.77
CA ILE A 145 -5.84 18.59 8.04
C ILE A 145 -4.93 18.61 6.80
N HIS A 146 -4.89 17.52 6.04
CA HIS A 146 -3.90 17.31 4.98
C HIS A 146 -4.47 17.34 3.56
N GLY A 147 -5.78 17.50 3.40
CA GLY A 147 -6.47 17.33 2.11
C GLY A 147 -6.69 15.85 1.75
N ASP A 148 -7.39 15.62 0.64
CA ASP A 148 -7.73 14.30 0.12
C ASP A 148 -6.85 13.86 -1.07
N GLU A 149 -5.86 14.67 -1.46
CA GLU A 149 -5.03 14.46 -2.65
C GLU A 149 -4.22 13.15 -2.64
N TRP A 150 -3.95 12.60 -1.44
CA TRP A 150 -3.24 11.33 -1.24
C TRP A 150 -4.12 10.21 -0.65
N LEU A 151 -5.28 10.59 -0.09
CA LEU A 151 -6.22 9.72 0.61
C LEU A 151 -7.62 9.99 0.06
N THR A 152 -7.84 9.54 -1.17
CA THR A 152 -9.04 9.83 -1.94
C THR A 152 -10.25 9.05 -1.42
N PRO A 153 -11.50 9.49 -1.72
CA PRO A 153 -12.72 8.80 -1.29
C PRO A 153 -12.72 7.26 -1.48
N PRO A 154 -12.36 6.69 -2.65
CA PRO A 154 -12.34 5.24 -2.80
C PRO A 154 -11.30 4.54 -1.92
N LEU A 155 -10.16 5.18 -1.63
CA LEU A 155 -9.16 4.62 -0.72
C LEU A 155 -9.65 4.65 0.74
N ILE A 156 -10.31 5.72 1.15
CA ILE A 156 -10.93 5.83 2.48
C ILE A 156 -11.94 4.70 2.68
N ASP A 157 -12.84 4.49 1.71
CA ASP A 157 -13.86 3.46 1.78
C ASP A 157 -13.24 2.06 1.85
N ALA A 158 -12.18 1.81 1.10
CA ALA A 158 -11.44 0.55 1.16
C ALA A 158 -10.79 0.33 2.55
N ILE A 159 -10.13 1.34 3.11
CA ILE A 159 -9.49 1.27 4.42
C ILE A 159 -10.52 1.03 5.53
N ARG A 160 -11.69 1.68 5.46
CA ARG A 160 -12.83 1.43 6.37
C ARG A 160 -13.29 -0.02 6.30
N GLN A 161 -13.40 -0.58 5.09
CA GLN A 161 -13.78 -1.98 4.91
C GLN A 161 -12.72 -2.95 5.46
N ILE A 162 -11.43 -2.69 5.22
CA ILE A 162 -10.33 -3.48 5.80
C ILE A 162 -10.44 -3.51 7.33
N ARG A 163 -10.69 -2.35 7.95
CA ARG A 163 -10.85 -2.25 9.41
C ARG A 163 -12.03 -3.08 9.93
N ARG A 164 -13.19 -3.00 9.26
CA ARG A 164 -14.42 -3.74 9.63
C ARG A 164 -14.21 -5.25 9.53
N LEU A 165 -13.59 -5.72 8.45
CA LEU A 165 -13.27 -7.14 8.27
C LEU A 165 -12.29 -7.65 9.34
N SER A 166 -11.31 -6.84 9.71
CA SER A 166 -10.35 -7.15 10.78
C SER A 166 -11.00 -7.17 12.17
N GLY A 167 -12.01 -6.32 12.41
CA GLY A 167 -12.78 -6.28 13.66
C GLY A 167 -13.70 -7.50 13.84
N ASN A 168 -14.33 -7.96 12.75
CA ASN A 168 -15.21 -9.14 12.77
C ASN A 168 -14.44 -10.46 12.95
N ALA A 169 -13.21 -10.53 12.46
CA ALA A 169 -12.31 -11.66 12.70
C ALA A 169 -11.90 -11.80 14.18
N SER A 170 -11.96 -10.73 14.96
CA SER A 170 -11.68 -10.77 16.41
C SER A 170 -12.88 -11.29 17.23
N GLN A 171 -14.06 -11.44 16.62
CA GLN A 171 -15.27 -11.94 17.30
C GLN A 171 -15.72 -13.34 16.82
N THR A 172 -15.05 -13.93 15.82
CA THR A 172 -15.45 -15.21 15.23
C THR A 172 -14.28 -16.19 15.20
N THR A 173 -14.47 -17.33 15.89
CA THR A 173 -13.75 -18.63 15.85
C THR A 173 -12.58 -18.89 16.81
N ALA A 174 -12.86 -19.80 17.75
CA ALA A 174 -11.92 -20.70 18.43
C ALA A 174 -11.36 -21.82 17.51
N ALA A 175 -11.48 -21.70 16.18
CA ALA A 175 -10.93 -22.65 15.21
C ALA A 175 -10.98 -22.03 13.81
N GLY A 176 -9.92 -21.33 13.40
CA GLY A 176 -9.84 -20.69 12.09
C GLY A 176 -8.76 -19.62 12.14
N ALA A 177 -7.79 -19.66 11.22
CA ALA A 177 -6.55 -18.89 11.32
C ALA A 177 -6.83 -17.40 11.62
N ALA A 178 -6.42 -16.95 12.81
CA ALA A 178 -6.47 -15.55 13.17
C ALA A 178 -5.73 -14.73 12.11
N PHE A 179 -6.34 -13.62 11.68
CA PHE A 179 -5.63 -12.56 10.95
C PHE A 179 -4.54 -12.02 11.86
N ARG A 180 -3.39 -12.70 11.88
CA ARG A 180 -2.16 -12.22 12.48
C ARG A 180 -1.53 -11.31 11.44
N VAL A 181 -1.53 -10.02 11.72
CA VAL A 181 -0.51 -9.13 11.18
C VAL A 181 0.82 -9.71 11.66
N GLN A 182 1.45 -10.52 10.82
CA GLN A 182 2.82 -10.94 11.04
C GLN A 182 3.62 -9.64 11.00
N PRO A 183 4.42 -9.31 12.03
CA PRO A 183 5.44 -8.30 11.84
C PRO A 183 6.25 -8.75 10.64
N VAL A 184 6.22 -7.96 9.56
CA VAL A 184 7.01 -8.24 8.38
C VAL A 184 8.45 -8.32 8.88
N SER A 185 9.05 -9.49 8.76
CA SER A 185 10.45 -9.67 9.14
C SER A 185 11.26 -8.71 8.29
N PHE A 186 11.77 -7.64 8.92
CA PHE A 186 12.69 -6.70 8.29
C PHE A 186 14.07 -7.33 8.04
N ALA A 187 14.24 -8.64 8.24
CA ALA A 187 15.50 -9.35 8.03
C ALA A 187 15.99 -9.34 6.56
N LEU A 188 15.18 -8.84 5.62
CA LEU A 188 15.57 -8.61 4.23
C LEU A 188 16.28 -7.25 3.99
N TYR A 189 16.41 -6.39 5.00
CA TYR A 189 17.07 -5.10 4.87
C TYR A 189 18.37 -5.10 5.68
N ARG A 190 19.49 -5.43 5.03
CA ARG A 190 20.85 -5.20 5.54
C ARG A 190 21.35 -3.83 5.10
#